data_AF-A0A966VX66-F1
#
_entry.id   AF-A0A966VX66-F1
#
_cell.length_a   1.000
_cell.length_b   1.000
_cell.length_c   1.000
_cell.angle_alpha   90.00
_cell.angle_beta   90.00
_cell.angle_gamma   90.00
#
_symmetry.space_group_name_H-M   'P 1'
#
loop_
_entity.id
_entity.type
_entity.pdbx_description
1 polymer ?
#
loop_
_entity_poly.entity_id
_entity_poly.type
_entity_poly.pdbx_seq_one_letter_code
_entity_poly.pdbx_strand_id
1 'polypeptide(L)'
;MLLDAGRVAASDRIDSLMGRAHTPLLSMRADTGSLLTLRVSGRDPAGDGWLTTLEDQTVRIPLLPLAVGVTTRAYVPANEVIIATQAPQGLSVRNALRATILCLRDRGDGSVLVELAVGAQRLLAAVTPAAVKALALAPEQSVYALVKSVSLDAPAGGRLLEMG
;
A
#
# COMPACT_ATOMS: atom_id res chain seq x y z
N MET A 1 -8.31 29.27 31.67
CA MET A 1 -8.39 30.61 32.30
C MET A 1 -7.58 31.57 31.43
N LEU A 2 -8.21 32.67 31.02
CA LEU A 2 -7.71 33.92 30.41
C LEU A 2 -6.73 33.88 29.20
N LEU A 3 -7.18 34.50 28.11
CA LEU A 3 -6.41 35.02 26.97
C LEU A 3 -5.77 36.37 27.36
N ASP A 4 -4.61 36.72 26.79
CA ASP A 4 -4.41 37.93 25.94
C ASP A 4 -2.91 38.26 25.73
N ALA A 5 -2.59 38.84 24.56
CA ALA A 5 -1.32 39.43 24.14
C ALA A 5 -0.13 38.49 23.82
N GLY A 6 -0.19 37.82 22.67
CA GLY A 6 0.99 37.17 22.08
C GLY A 6 0.70 36.55 20.72
N ARG A 7 0.68 37.39 19.69
CA ARG A 7 0.48 36.99 18.30
C ARG A 7 1.54 35.96 17.86
N VAL A 8 1.23 34.67 17.96
CA VAL A 8 2.00 33.62 17.27
C VAL A 8 1.53 33.59 15.82
N ALA A 9 2.28 34.31 14.98
CA ALA A 9 2.24 34.09 13.55
C ALA A 9 3.06 32.84 13.22
N ALA A 10 2.51 32.00 12.33
CA ALA A 10 3.19 30.92 11.62
C ALA A 10 3.58 29.67 12.43
N SER A 11 2.59 28.85 12.73
CA SER A 11 2.75 27.38 12.71
C SER A 11 2.03 26.82 11.48
N ASP A 12 2.38 27.29 10.29
CA ASP A 12 1.67 27.02 9.03
C ASP A 12 2.58 26.50 7.91
N ARG A 13 3.70 25.84 8.25
CA ARG A 13 4.64 25.32 7.24
C ARG A 13 5.26 23.95 7.52
N ILE A 14 4.57 23.05 8.21
CA ILE A 14 4.99 21.63 8.24
C ILE A 14 3.84 20.66 7.89
N ASP A 15 2.58 20.96 8.23
CA ASP A 15 1.47 20.03 7.96
C ASP A 15 0.81 20.13 6.57
N SER A 16 1.22 21.06 5.71
CA SER A 16 0.47 21.39 4.48
C SER A 16 1.05 20.81 3.18
N LEU A 17 2.05 19.93 3.23
CA LEU A 17 2.78 19.44 2.03
C LEU A 17 2.65 17.94 1.74
N MET A 18 1.69 17.23 2.33
CA MET A 18 1.39 15.81 1.98
C MET A 18 0.19 15.61 1.06
N GLY A 19 -0.27 16.68 0.39
CA GLY A 19 -1.44 16.66 -0.49
C GLY A 19 -1.16 16.84 -1.99
N ARG A 20 0.08 16.65 -2.45
CA ARG A 20 0.43 16.77 -3.87
C ARG A 20 1.23 15.56 -4.33
N ALA A 21 0.53 14.53 -4.77
CA ALA A 21 1.08 13.44 -5.59
C ALA A 21 1.43 14.00 -6.98
N HIS A 22 2.47 14.82 -7.05
CA HIS A 22 3.14 15.20 -8.27
C HIS A 22 4.60 14.79 -8.13
N THR A 23 4.82 13.49 -8.10
CA THR A 23 6.15 12.93 -8.26
C THR A 23 6.05 11.93 -9.41
N PRO A 24 6.87 12.07 -10.47
CA PRO A 24 6.84 11.10 -11.56
C PRO A 24 7.18 9.74 -10.96
N LEU A 25 6.23 8.80 -11.03
CA LEU A 25 6.32 7.40 -10.55
C LEU A 25 7.53 6.63 -11.12
N LEU A 26 8.25 7.21 -12.08
CA LEU A 26 9.40 6.66 -12.79
C LEU A 26 10.74 6.78 -12.02
N SER A 27 10.79 7.48 -10.88
CA SER A 27 12.02 7.65 -10.08
C SER A 27 12.02 6.96 -8.70
N MET A 28 10.99 6.20 -8.35
CA MET A 28 11.03 5.44 -7.11
C MET A 28 12.01 4.29 -7.24
N ARG A 29 12.99 4.25 -6.33
CA ARG A 29 13.91 3.13 -6.24
C ARG A 29 13.09 1.85 -6.10
N ALA A 30 13.48 0.79 -6.81
CA ALA A 30 12.73 -0.47 -6.90
C ALA A 30 12.45 -1.13 -5.53
N ASP A 31 13.08 -0.68 -4.45
CA ASP A 31 12.96 -1.12 -3.07
C ASP A 31 12.00 -0.28 -2.20
N THR A 32 11.37 0.78 -2.74
CA THR A 32 10.51 1.70 -1.97
C THR A 32 9.10 1.15 -1.74
N GLY A 33 8.59 0.33 -2.68
CA GLY A 33 7.25 -0.25 -2.62
C GLY A 33 6.86 -0.94 -3.92
N SER A 34 5.59 -1.33 -4.03
CA SER A 34 5.06 -2.16 -5.11
C SER A 34 3.88 -1.52 -5.81
N LEU A 35 3.73 -1.75 -7.11
CA LEU A 35 2.58 -1.33 -7.88
C LEU A 35 1.74 -2.56 -8.23
N LEU A 36 0.59 -2.69 -7.58
CA LEU A 36 -0.34 -3.80 -7.78
C LEU A 36 -1.40 -3.40 -8.80
N THR A 37 -1.61 -4.25 -9.80
CA THR A 37 -2.71 -4.10 -10.76
C THR A 37 -3.94 -4.77 -10.20
N LEU A 38 -5.01 -4.01 -10.06
CA LEU A 38 -6.26 -4.42 -9.44
C LEU A 38 -7.42 -4.24 -10.41
N ARG A 39 -8.40 -5.15 -10.39
CA ARG A 39 -9.64 -4.99 -11.16
C ARG A 39 -10.81 -4.74 -10.23
N VAL A 40 -11.52 -3.62 -10.42
CA VAL A 40 -12.67 -3.24 -9.61
C VAL A 40 -13.83 -4.20 -9.85
N SER A 41 -14.29 -4.87 -8.79
CA SER A 41 -15.36 -5.88 -8.86
C SER A 41 -16.69 -5.37 -8.29
N GLY A 42 -16.67 -4.38 -7.40
CA GLY A 42 -17.88 -3.83 -6.82
C GLY A 42 -17.61 -2.88 -5.66
N ARG A 43 -18.68 -2.40 -5.00
CA ARG A 43 -18.55 -1.62 -3.77
C ARG A 43 -18.27 -2.52 -2.58
N ASP A 44 -17.50 -2.01 -1.61
CA ASP A 44 -17.40 -2.64 -0.30
C ASP A 44 -18.78 -2.64 0.38
N PRO A 45 -19.32 -3.80 0.81
CA PRO A 45 -20.54 -3.87 1.60
C PRO A 45 -20.53 -3.00 2.87
N ALA A 46 -19.35 -2.71 3.43
CA ALA A 46 -19.21 -1.81 4.58
C ALA A 46 -19.39 -0.32 4.21
N GLY A 47 -19.46 0.02 2.92
CA GLY A 47 -19.78 1.36 2.42
C GLY A 47 -18.60 2.33 2.29
N ASP A 48 -17.41 1.94 2.72
CA ASP A 48 -16.23 2.81 2.84
C ASP A 48 -15.20 2.69 1.70
N GLY A 49 -15.51 1.90 0.65
CA GLY A 49 -14.58 1.71 -0.46
C GLY A 49 -15.06 0.85 -1.61
N TRP A 50 -14.09 0.37 -2.39
CA TRP A 50 -14.26 -0.59 -3.48
C TRP A 50 -13.71 -1.95 -3.09
N LEU A 51 -14.40 -3.00 -3.54
CA LEU A 51 -13.83 -4.33 -3.70
C LEU A 51 -13.14 -4.41 -5.05
N THR A 52 -11.92 -4.92 -5.02
CA THR A 52 -11.13 -5.21 -6.19
C THR A 52 -10.55 -6.61 -6.10
N THR A 53 -10.06 -7.09 -7.22
CA THR A 53 -9.40 -8.38 -7.35
C THR A 53 -7.95 -8.18 -7.75
N LEU A 54 -7.07 -8.89 -7.07
CA LEU A 54 -5.68 -9.13 -7.42
C LEU A 54 -5.56 -10.63 -7.63
N GLU A 55 -5.57 -11.05 -8.88
CA GLU A 55 -5.72 -12.47 -9.25
C GLU A 55 -6.96 -13.09 -8.56
N ASP A 56 -6.76 -14.12 -7.71
CA ASP A 56 -7.79 -14.83 -6.94
C ASP A 56 -8.11 -14.19 -5.57
N GLN A 57 -7.46 -13.07 -5.24
CA GLN A 57 -7.55 -12.45 -3.91
C GLN A 57 -8.29 -11.13 -3.92
N THR A 58 -9.12 -10.92 -2.90
CA THR A 58 -9.87 -9.67 -2.72
C THR A 58 -9.00 -8.61 -2.07
N VAL A 59 -8.94 -7.43 -2.68
CA VAL A 59 -8.29 -6.24 -2.14
C VAL A 59 -9.33 -5.14 -1.98
N ARG A 60 -9.42 -4.58 -0.78
CA ARG A 60 -10.24 -3.42 -0.45
C ARG A 60 -9.43 -2.15 -0.65
N ILE A 61 -9.98 -1.20 -1.40
CA ILE A 61 -9.33 0.08 -1.65
C ILE A 61 -10.28 1.25 -1.32
N PRO A 62 -9.76 2.44 -0.97
CA PRO A 62 -10.58 3.59 -0.63
C PRO A 62 -11.56 3.99 -1.74
N LEU A 63 -12.61 4.70 -1.36
CA LEU A 63 -13.58 5.22 -2.32
C LEU A 63 -12.95 6.33 -3.20
N LEU A 64 -12.75 6.00 -4.47
CA LEU A 64 -12.32 6.91 -5.54
C LEU A 64 -13.35 6.95 -6.68
N PRO A 65 -13.30 7.94 -7.59
CA PRO A 65 -14.14 8.00 -8.79
C PRO A 65 -13.74 6.91 -9.80
N LEU A 66 -14.02 5.65 -9.46
CA LEU A 66 -13.80 4.47 -10.29
C LEU A 66 -15.14 3.88 -10.72
N ALA A 67 -15.11 3.05 -11.75
CA ALA A 67 -16.27 2.26 -12.20
C ALA A 67 -15.97 0.76 -12.04
N VAL A 68 -17.02 -0.05 -11.86
CA VAL A 68 -16.87 -1.50 -11.87
C VAL A 68 -16.31 -1.97 -13.22
N GLY A 69 -15.40 -2.94 -13.19
CA GLY A 69 -14.75 -3.52 -14.36
C GLY A 69 -13.46 -2.82 -14.78
N VAL A 70 -13.18 -1.61 -14.30
CA VAL A 70 -11.93 -0.91 -14.63
C VAL A 70 -10.72 -1.55 -13.95
N THR A 71 -9.59 -1.46 -14.62
CA THR A 71 -8.29 -1.80 -14.04
C THR A 71 -7.66 -0.55 -13.46
N THR A 72 -7.15 -0.64 -12.24
CA THR A 72 -6.44 0.44 -11.55
C THR A 72 -5.13 -0.07 -10.98
N ARG A 73 -4.25 0.85 -10.56
CA ARG A 73 -2.96 0.53 -9.95
C ARG A 73 -2.90 1.07 -8.54
N ALA A 74 -2.57 0.21 -7.59
CA ALA A 74 -2.33 0.55 -6.20
C ALA A 74 -0.84 0.52 -5.92
N TYR A 75 -0.28 1.66 -5.56
CA TYR A 75 1.01 1.74 -4.95
C TYR A 75 0.94 1.36 -3.46
N VAL A 76 1.79 0.43 -3.05
CA VAL A 76 1.92 -0.05 -1.68
C VAL A 76 3.35 0.20 -1.22
N PRO A 77 3.59 1.15 -0.31
CA PRO A 77 4.92 1.36 0.26
C PRO A 77 5.40 0.10 1.00
N ALA A 78 6.68 -0.26 0.87
CA ALA A 78 7.23 -1.45 1.51
C ALA A 78 7.10 -1.41 3.05
N ASN A 79 7.14 -0.21 3.64
CA ASN A 79 6.98 0.01 5.08
C ASN A 79 5.52 -0.12 5.57
N GLU A 80 4.54 -0.16 4.65
CA GLU A 80 3.11 -0.31 4.96
C GLU A 80 2.63 -1.77 4.86
N VAL A 81 3.56 -2.71 4.66
CA VAL A 81 3.29 -4.14 4.59
C VAL A 81 3.83 -4.84 5.83
N ILE A 82 2.95 -5.51 6.57
CA ILE A 82 3.31 -6.39 7.70
C ILE A 82 3.28 -7.84 7.21
N ILE A 83 4.25 -8.63 7.66
CA ILE A 83 4.27 -10.08 7.41
C ILE A 83 3.75 -10.81 8.65
N ALA A 84 2.80 -11.71 8.44
CA ALA A 84 2.35 -12.68 9.44
C ALA A 84 2.54 -14.11 8.90
N THR A 85 3.03 -15.03 9.73
CA THR A 85 3.21 -16.44 9.37
C THR A 85 1.96 -17.29 9.62
N GLN A 86 0.94 -16.69 10.22
CA GLN A 86 -0.36 -17.30 10.49
C GLN A 86 -1.47 -16.35 10.02
N ALA A 87 -2.67 -16.91 9.81
CA ALA A 87 -3.83 -16.12 9.46
C ALA A 87 -4.12 -15.09 10.58
N PRO A 88 -4.10 -13.78 10.27
CA PRO A 88 -4.33 -12.75 11.27
C PRO A 88 -5.77 -12.79 11.79
N GLN A 89 -5.96 -12.44 13.07
CA GLN A 89 -7.28 -12.29 13.68
C GLN A 89 -7.36 -10.99 14.49
N GLY A 90 -8.55 -10.38 14.53
CA GLY A 90 -8.82 -9.22 15.39
C GLY A 90 -8.01 -7.95 15.06
N LEU A 91 -7.63 -7.76 13.79
CA LEU A 91 -6.87 -6.58 13.34
C LEU A 91 -7.77 -5.59 12.59
N SER A 92 -7.44 -4.29 12.69
CA SER A 92 -8.09 -3.24 11.89
C SER A 92 -7.65 -3.26 10.42
N VAL A 93 -6.54 -3.93 10.10
CA VAL A 93 -6.06 -4.05 8.72
C VAL A 93 -7.01 -4.93 7.92
N ARG A 94 -7.59 -4.36 6.86
CA ARG A 94 -8.65 -5.01 6.08
C ARG A 94 -8.16 -5.78 4.85
N ASN A 95 -6.87 -5.65 4.52
CA ASN A 95 -6.22 -6.34 3.41
C ASN A 95 -5.20 -7.33 3.96
N ALA A 96 -5.46 -8.63 3.77
CA ALA A 96 -4.56 -9.72 4.10
C ALA A 96 -4.41 -10.62 2.88
N LEU A 97 -3.23 -10.58 2.25
CA LEU A 97 -2.94 -11.31 1.02
C LEU A 97 -2.09 -12.52 1.34
N ARG A 98 -2.51 -13.71 0.89
CA ARG A 98 -1.64 -14.88 0.84
C ARG A 98 -0.49 -14.58 -0.11
N ALA A 99 0.71 -14.83 0.34
CA ALA A 99 1.92 -14.57 -0.41
C ALA A 99 2.98 -15.64 -0.15
N THR A 100 3.93 -15.77 -1.06
CA THR A 100 5.11 -16.62 -0.90
C THR A 100 6.35 -15.75 -0.87
N ILE A 101 7.24 -15.95 0.09
CA ILE A 101 8.52 -15.25 0.13
C ILE A 101 9.40 -15.76 -1.02
N LEU A 102 9.93 -14.85 -1.82
CA LEU A 102 10.83 -15.18 -2.92
C LEU A 102 12.28 -15.01 -2.51
N CYS A 103 12.59 -13.89 -1.87
CA CYS A 103 13.92 -13.60 -1.38
C CYS A 103 13.89 -12.50 -0.32
N LEU A 104 14.96 -12.44 0.45
CA LEU A 104 15.23 -11.38 1.42
C LEU A 104 16.55 -10.70 1.03
N ARG A 105 16.59 -9.37 1.10
CA ARG A 105 17.77 -8.54 0.79
C ARG A 105 17.95 -7.48 1.86
N ASP A 106 19.18 -7.31 2.35
CA ASP A 106 19.51 -6.17 3.21
C ASP A 106 19.41 -4.87 2.40
N ARG A 107 18.71 -3.85 2.92
CA ARG A 107 18.56 -2.55 2.26
C ARG A 107 19.69 -1.56 2.59
N GLY A 108 20.56 -1.90 3.55
CA GLY A 108 21.65 -1.04 4.02
C GLY A 108 21.19 0.11 4.93
N ASP A 109 19.89 0.22 5.22
CA ASP A 109 19.28 1.24 6.10
C ASP A 109 18.82 0.66 7.45
N GLY A 110 19.28 -0.55 7.79
CA GLY A 110 18.85 -1.29 8.98
C GLY A 110 17.54 -2.06 8.80
N SER A 111 16.97 -2.10 7.59
CA SER A 111 15.84 -2.95 7.23
C SER A 111 16.24 -4.09 6.28
N VAL A 112 15.43 -5.14 6.30
CA VAL A 112 15.47 -6.23 5.32
C VAL A 112 14.26 -6.07 4.41
N LEU A 113 14.52 -5.97 3.11
CA LEU A 113 13.49 -6.01 2.09
C LEU A 113 13.14 -7.47 1.77
N VAL A 114 11.88 -7.82 1.96
CA VAL A 114 11.31 -9.11 1.61
C VAL A 114 10.50 -8.94 0.32
N GLU A 115 10.86 -9.70 -0.70
CA GLU A 115 10.09 -9.78 -1.95
C GLU A 115 9.09 -10.94 -1.85
N LEU A 116 7.82 -10.63 -2.09
CA LEU A 116 6.69 -11.53 -1.94
C LEU A 116 6.03 -11.74 -3.31
N ALA A 117 5.72 -12.99 -3.66
CA ALA A 117 4.81 -13.32 -4.73
C ALA A 117 3.38 -13.32 -4.22
N VAL A 118 2.51 -12.55 -4.87
CA VAL A 118 1.06 -12.54 -4.67
C VAL A 118 0.41 -12.87 -6.01
N GLY A 119 0.13 -14.16 -6.23
CA GLY A 119 -0.17 -14.66 -7.58
C GLY A 119 1.00 -14.37 -8.53
N ALA A 120 0.72 -13.74 -9.67
CA ALA A 120 1.73 -13.33 -10.64
C ALA A 120 2.42 -11.99 -10.32
N GLN A 121 1.95 -11.26 -9.30
CA GLN A 121 2.43 -9.92 -8.97
C GLN A 121 3.45 -9.95 -7.83
N ARG A 122 4.24 -8.88 -7.73
CA ARG A 122 5.25 -8.72 -6.67
C ARG A 122 4.79 -7.69 -5.65
N LEU A 123 4.96 -8.04 -4.38
CA LEU A 123 4.76 -7.16 -3.23
C LEU A 123 6.05 -7.08 -2.42
N LEU A 124 6.41 -5.89 -1.97
CA LEU A 124 7.58 -5.65 -1.14
C LEU A 124 7.15 -5.35 0.29
N ALA A 125 7.88 -5.91 1.23
CA ALA A 125 7.76 -5.58 2.64
C ALA A 125 9.15 -5.23 3.19
N ALA A 126 9.27 -4.09 3.86
CA ALA A 126 10.48 -3.73 4.59
C ALA A 126 10.25 -4.07 6.06
N VAL A 127 11.05 -4.99 6.59
CA VAL A 127 10.93 -5.50 7.96
C VAL A 127 12.25 -5.39 8.69
N THR A 128 12.25 -5.50 10.01
CA THR A 128 13.49 -5.45 10.78
C THR A 128 14.23 -6.80 10.73
N PRO A 129 15.57 -6.83 10.86
CA PRO A 129 16.32 -8.07 11.04
C PRO A 129 15.83 -8.91 12.23
N ALA A 130 15.31 -8.26 13.28
CA ALA A 130 14.71 -8.94 14.43
C ALA A 130 13.43 -9.69 14.05
N ALA A 131 12.56 -9.08 13.22
CA ALA A 131 11.35 -9.73 12.73
C ALA A 131 11.66 -10.93 11.82
N VAL A 132 12.67 -10.81 10.94
CA VAL A 132 13.16 -11.93 10.11
C VAL A 132 13.52 -13.14 10.98
N LYS A 133 14.30 -12.90 12.05
CA LYS A 133 14.73 -13.97 12.98
C LYS A 133 13.54 -14.53 13.77
N ALA A 134 12.71 -13.68 14.34
CA ALA A 134 11.59 -14.09 15.19
C ALA A 134 10.54 -14.91 14.44
N LEU A 135 10.30 -14.58 13.18
CA LEU A 135 9.34 -15.27 12.31
C LEU A 135 9.98 -16.37 11.45
N ALA A 136 11.29 -16.58 11.59
CA ALA A 136 12.10 -17.49 10.78
C ALA A 136 11.85 -17.32 9.27
N LEU A 137 11.78 -16.07 8.79
CA LEU A 137 11.44 -15.77 7.41
C LEU A 137 12.48 -16.32 6.44
N ALA A 138 12.04 -17.12 5.49
CA ALA A 138 12.90 -17.74 4.46
C ALA A 138 12.20 -17.78 3.10
N PRO A 139 12.96 -17.87 1.98
CA PRO A 139 12.39 -18.16 0.66
C PRO A 139 11.47 -19.39 0.66
N GLU A 140 10.51 -19.41 -0.26
CA GLU A 140 9.47 -20.43 -0.44
C GLU A 140 8.46 -20.56 0.72
N GLN A 141 8.61 -19.78 1.79
CA GLN A 141 7.66 -19.78 2.90
C GLN A 141 6.35 -19.07 2.51
N SER A 142 5.23 -19.75 2.77
CA SER A 142 3.89 -19.16 2.68
C SER A 142 3.61 -18.26 3.89
N VAL A 143 3.15 -17.04 3.61
CA VAL A 143 2.86 -16.00 4.61
C VAL A 143 1.60 -15.21 4.25
N TYR A 144 1.15 -14.37 5.17
CA TYR A 144 0.13 -13.35 4.97
C TYR A 144 0.79 -11.96 4.97
N ALA A 145 0.57 -11.21 3.89
CA ALA A 145 0.96 -9.81 3.78
C ALA A 145 -0.22 -8.92 4.13
N LEU A 146 -0.12 -8.21 5.26
CA LEU A 146 -1.13 -7.28 5.74
C LEU A 146 -0.80 -5.89 5.23
N VAL A 147 -1.71 -5.30 4.45
CA VAL A 147 -1.49 -4.00 3.81
C VAL A 147 -2.32 -2.94 4.52
N LYS A 148 -1.64 -2.08 5.29
CA LYS A 148 -2.29 -1.03 6.09
C LYS A 148 -2.90 0.07 5.23
N SER A 149 -2.13 0.55 4.27
CA SER A 149 -2.51 1.65 3.40
C SER A 149 -2.12 1.35 1.96
N VAL A 150 -2.95 1.81 1.03
CA VAL A 150 -2.70 1.77 -0.41
C VAL A 150 -2.90 3.17 -0.96
N SER A 151 -1.96 3.64 -1.77
CA SER A 151 -2.11 4.87 -2.56
C SER A 151 -2.46 4.46 -3.98
N LEU A 152 -3.56 4.97 -4.52
CA LEU A 152 -3.98 4.60 -5.87
C LEU A 152 -3.46 5.63 -6.86
N ASP A 153 -2.94 5.15 -7.99
CA ASP A 153 -2.76 5.99 -9.16
C ASP A 153 -4.08 6.01 -9.94
N ALA A 154 -4.49 7.19 -10.40
CA ALA A 154 -5.70 7.33 -11.19
C ALA A 154 -5.56 6.53 -12.50
N PRO A 155 -6.64 5.94 -13.04
CA PRO A 155 -6.55 5.04 -14.18
C PRO A 155 -5.81 5.68 -15.35
N ALA A 156 -4.82 4.95 -15.89
CA ALA A 156 -4.26 5.23 -17.20
C ALA A 156 -5.36 5.04 -18.25
N GLY A 157 -6.13 6.09 -18.53
CA GLY A 157 -7.25 6.00 -19.49
C GLY A 157 -8.32 7.10 -19.42
N GLY A 158 -8.26 8.03 -18.46
CA GLY A 158 -9.15 9.20 -18.45
C GLY A 158 -8.57 10.37 -19.24
N ARG A 159 -8.30 10.20 -20.54
CA ARG A 159 -8.07 11.36 -21.41
C ARG A 159 -9.42 12.06 -21.53
N LEU A 160 -9.62 13.10 -20.71
CA LEU A 160 -10.70 14.07 -20.88
C LEU A 160 -10.53 14.65 -22.28
N LEU A 161 -11.27 14.09 -23.24
CA LEU A 161 -11.66 14.81 -24.43
C LEU A 161 -12.75 15.79 -24.00
N GLU A 162 -12.34 16.91 -23.41
CA GLU A 162 -13.09 18.14 -23.51
C GLU A 162 -12.40 18.98 -24.59
N MET A 163 -12.78 18.70 -25.83
CA MET A 163 -12.62 19.58 -26.98
C MET A 163 -14.04 20.05 -27.35
N GLY A 164 -14.25 21.36 -27.41
CA GLY A 164 -15.39 21.98 -28.11
C GLY A 164 -16.36 22.70 -27.21
#